data_AF-R7LI73-F1
#
_entry.id   AF-R7LI73-F1
#
_cell.length_a   1.000
_cell.length_b   1.000
_cell.length_c   1.000
_cell.angle_alpha   90.00
_cell.angle_beta   90.00
_cell.angle_gamma   90.00
#
_symmetry.space_group_name_H-M   'P 1'
#
loop_
_entity.id
_entity.type
_entity.pdbx_description
1 polymer ?
#
loop_
_entity_poly.entity_id
_entity_poly.type
_entity_poly.pdbx_seq_one_letter_code
_entity_poly.pdbx_strand_id
1 'polypeptide(L)'
;MEITGVNSKNYTSAAAAAEEEEELQETQEESASEEAKEYGVATKQKDEKDTAEFTKTDYGEDDVEEKAANFIQNILFVGGLTDEAETELTRYMNTFDAAKFIKSFGPFSSASEISAAMYAVTAGMVKYRDEE
;
A
#
# COMPACT_ATOMS: atom_id res chain seq x y z
N MET A 1 -13.43 -23.63 51.89
CA MET A 1 -14.29 -23.40 50.71
C MET A 1 -14.11 -24.58 49.78
N GLU A 2 -15.18 -25.34 49.61
CA GLU A 2 -15.32 -26.37 48.57
C GLU A 2 -15.54 -25.68 47.22
N ILE A 3 -14.94 -26.20 46.15
CA ILE A 3 -15.58 -26.27 44.83
C ILE A 3 -15.15 -27.59 44.18
N THR A 4 -16.09 -28.53 44.19
CA THR A 4 -16.07 -29.78 43.44
C THR A 4 -16.39 -29.52 41.96
N GLY A 5 -15.62 -30.17 41.08
CA GLY A 5 -16.11 -30.74 39.82
C GLY A 5 -16.21 -29.81 38.60
N VAL A 6 -15.43 -30.11 37.56
CA VAL A 6 -15.95 -30.13 36.18
C VAL A 6 -15.40 -31.36 35.47
N ASN A 7 -16.33 -31.98 34.75
CA ASN A 7 -16.38 -33.34 34.25
C ASN A 7 -15.55 -33.54 32.96
N SER A 8 -15.00 -34.73 32.80
CA SER A 8 -14.41 -35.25 31.58
C SER A 8 -15.46 -35.40 30.47
N LYS A 9 -15.12 -35.01 29.23
CA LYS A 9 -15.74 -35.52 28.00
C LYS A 9 -14.85 -35.29 26.78
N ASN A 10 -14.51 -36.42 26.16
CA ASN A 10 -13.80 -36.69 24.92
C ASN A 10 -14.02 -35.71 23.77
N TYR A 11 -12.97 -35.52 22.95
CA TYR A 11 -13.14 -35.51 21.50
C TYR A 11 -12.06 -36.39 20.86
N THR A 12 -12.53 -37.43 20.17
CA THR A 12 -11.73 -38.35 19.36
C THR A 12 -12.15 -38.17 17.90
N SER A 13 -11.17 -38.20 16.99
CA SER A 13 -11.28 -38.47 15.53
C SER A 13 -11.90 -37.33 14.68
N ALA A 14 -11.54 -37.11 13.41
CA ALA A 14 -10.81 -37.92 12.44
C ALA A 14 -10.24 -36.99 11.34
N ALA A 15 -9.25 -37.53 10.61
CA ALA A 15 -8.70 -36.99 9.38
C ALA A 15 -9.75 -36.79 8.28
N ALA A 16 -9.54 -35.77 7.43
CA ALA A 16 -9.97 -35.76 6.04
C ALA A 16 -9.03 -34.84 5.23
N ALA A 17 -8.46 -35.39 4.17
CA ALA A 17 -7.74 -34.70 3.12
C ALA A 17 -8.73 -34.14 2.08
N ALA A 18 -8.42 -32.98 1.49
CA ALA A 18 -8.86 -32.42 0.20
C ALA A 18 -8.20 -31.03 0.10
N GLU A 19 -7.12 -30.80 -0.67
CA GLU A 19 -7.08 -30.58 -2.13
C GLU A 19 -8.18 -29.64 -2.68
N GLU A 20 -7.68 -28.53 -3.26
CA GLU A 20 -8.23 -27.67 -4.33
C GLU A 20 -9.64 -27.08 -4.20
N GLU A 21 -9.76 -25.74 -4.12
CA GLU A 21 -10.21 -24.92 -5.25
C GLU A 21 -10.27 -23.41 -4.90
N GLU A 22 -9.97 -22.64 -5.93
CA GLU A 22 -10.03 -21.20 -6.14
C GLU A 22 -11.45 -20.64 -6.00
N GLU A 23 -11.64 -19.51 -5.31
CA GLU A 23 -12.73 -18.59 -5.67
C GLU A 23 -12.39 -17.13 -5.31
N LEU A 24 -12.14 -16.35 -6.35
CA LEU A 24 -12.31 -14.91 -6.41
C LEU A 24 -13.76 -14.54 -6.08
N GLN A 25 -13.99 -13.56 -5.21
CA GLN A 25 -15.20 -12.73 -5.32
C GLN A 25 -15.02 -11.33 -4.72
N GLU A 26 -14.76 -10.42 -5.66
CA GLU A 26 -15.14 -9.02 -5.72
C GLU A 26 -16.47 -8.73 -4.99
N THR A 27 -16.49 -7.71 -4.13
CA THR A 27 -17.75 -7.07 -3.68
C THR A 27 -17.63 -5.56 -3.84
N GLN A 28 -18.13 -5.11 -4.98
CA GLN A 28 -18.54 -3.73 -5.25
C GLN A 28 -20.06 -3.76 -5.47
N GLU A 29 -20.80 -2.91 -4.75
CA GLU A 29 -22.13 -2.30 -5.04
C GLU A 29 -22.69 -1.78 -3.71
N GLU A 30 -22.69 -0.48 -3.44
CA GLU A 30 -23.67 0.53 -3.89
C GLU A 30 -25.11 0.23 -3.46
N SER A 31 -25.66 1.06 -2.57
CA SER A 31 -26.99 1.68 -2.73
C SER A 31 -27.44 2.39 -1.44
N ALA A 32 -27.87 3.64 -1.62
CA ALA A 32 -29.06 4.27 -1.02
C ALA A 32 -28.86 5.78 -0.83
N SER A 33 -29.02 6.56 -1.90
CA SER A 33 -29.34 7.98 -1.81
C SER A 33 -30.60 8.25 -2.61
N GLU A 34 -31.72 8.35 -1.90
CA GLU A 34 -32.95 9.00 -2.36
C GLU A 34 -33.57 9.71 -1.16
N GLU A 35 -33.63 11.03 -1.20
CA GLU A 35 -34.92 11.74 -1.15
C GLU A 35 -34.68 13.23 -1.43
N ALA A 36 -35.10 13.63 -2.62
CA ALA A 36 -35.25 15.02 -3.03
C ALA A 36 -36.35 15.69 -2.20
N LYS A 37 -36.07 16.87 -1.65
CA LYS A 37 -37.07 17.91 -1.34
C LYS A 37 -36.56 19.27 -1.78
N GLU A 38 -36.81 19.56 -3.05
CA GLU A 38 -36.88 20.91 -3.61
C GLU A 38 -38.09 21.64 -2.99
N TYR A 39 -37.91 22.89 -2.53
CA TYR A 39 -38.88 23.98 -2.66
C TYR A 39 -38.26 25.32 -2.18
N GLY A 40 -38.23 26.33 -3.06
CA GLY A 40 -38.43 27.72 -2.63
C GLY A 40 -37.29 28.76 -2.77
N VAL A 41 -37.01 29.19 -4.01
CA VAL A 41 -36.93 30.60 -4.49
C VAL A 41 -36.06 31.67 -3.77
N ALA A 42 -35.17 32.28 -4.60
CA ALA A 42 -34.57 33.64 -4.56
C ALA A 42 -33.40 33.86 -3.57
N THR A 43 -32.26 34.48 -3.91
CA THR A 43 -31.96 35.64 -4.76
C THR A 43 -30.46 35.63 -5.16
N LYS A 44 -30.11 36.42 -6.17
CA LYS A 44 -28.76 36.70 -6.68
C LYS A 44 -27.75 37.06 -5.58
N GLN A 45 -26.67 36.31 -5.49
CA GLN A 45 -25.32 36.86 -5.38
C GLN A 45 -24.36 35.86 -5.99
N LYS A 46 -23.46 36.35 -6.83
CA LYS A 46 -22.41 35.57 -7.45
C LYS A 46 -21.45 35.22 -6.32
N ASP A 47 -21.67 34.08 -5.66
CA ASP A 47 -20.67 33.47 -4.81
C ASP A 47 -19.50 33.12 -5.73
N GLU A 48 -18.53 34.02 -5.83
CA GLU A 48 -17.17 33.63 -6.11
C GLU A 48 -16.82 32.64 -5.01
N LYS A 49 -17.05 31.35 -5.30
CA LYS A 49 -16.51 30.28 -4.49
C LYS A 49 -15.03 30.57 -4.39
N ASP A 50 -14.60 30.98 -3.20
CA ASP A 50 -13.22 31.03 -2.76
C ASP A 50 -12.68 29.60 -2.93
N THR A 51 -12.25 29.31 -4.15
CA THR A 51 -11.71 28.01 -4.51
C THR A 51 -10.28 28.13 -4.04
N ALA A 52 -10.03 27.67 -2.82
CA ALA A 52 -8.67 27.55 -2.32
C ALA A 52 -7.89 26.68 -3.32
N GLU A 53 -7.08 27.31 -4.15
CA GLU A 53 -6.12 26.62 -5.00
C GLU A 53 -5.07 26.03 -4.07
N PHE A 54 -5.27 24.78 -3.66
CA PHE A 54 -4.18 23.97 -3.14
C PHE A 54 -3.24 23.74 -4.33
N THR A 55 -2.28 24.64 -4.52
CA THR A 55 -1.15 24.40 -5.41
C THR A 55 -0.36 23.24 -4.81
N LYS A 56 -0.76 22.02 -5.17
CA LYS A 56 -0.02 20.81 -4.85
C LYS A 56 1.23 20.89 -5.72
N THR A 57 2.30 21.40 -5.15
CA THR A 57 3.60 21.38 -5.82
C THR A 57 3.97 19.92 -6.02
N ASP A 58 4.32 19.55 -7.25
CA ASP A 58 4.83 18.22 -7.54
C ASP A 58 6.08 17.94 -6.70
N TYR A 59 6.29 16.68 -6.34
CA TYR A 59 7.51 16.26 -5.64
C TYR A 59 8.72 16.45 -6.55
N GLY A 60 9.74 17.15 -6.05
CA GLY A 60 10.97 17.44 -6.78
C GLY A 60 11.97 16.28 -6.74
N GLU A 61 13.10 16.46 -7.44
CA GLU A 61 14.19 15.47 -7.46
C GLU A 61 14.70 15.16 -6.05
N ASP A 62 14.90 16.19 -5.20
CA ASP A 62 15.37 16.02 -3.83
C ASP A 62 14.40 15.19 -2.98
N ASP A 63 13.09 15.46 -3.08
CA ASP A 63 12.07 14.71 -2.33
C ASP A 63 12.01 13.24 -2.77
N VAL A 64 12.15 13.00 -4.08
CA VAL A 64 12.15 11.66 -4.67
C VAL A 64 13.40 10.89 -4.29
N GLU A 65 14.57 11.53 -4.32
CA GLU A 65 15.83 10.92 -3.91
C GLU A 65 15.80 10.50 -2.44
N GLU A 66 15.38 11.40 -1.55
CA GLU A 66 15.25 11.08 -0.12
C GLU A 66 14.28 9.91 0.10
N LYS A 67 13.12 9.95 -0.58
CA LYS A 67 12.11 8.90 -0.42
C LYS A 67 12.57 7.55 -0.94
N ALA A 68 13.25 7.54 -2.10
CA ALA A 68 13.80 6.33 -2.71
C ALA A 68 14.91 5.73 -1.84
N ALA A 69 15.82 6.55 -1.34
CA ALA A 69 16.89 6.10 -0.44
C ALA A 69 16.32 5.49 0.84
N ASN A 70 15.38 6.17 1.50
CA ASN A 70 14.72 5.66 2.71
C ASN A 70 13.98 4.34 2.45
N PHE A 71 13.33 4.20 1.29
CA PHE A 71 12.63 2.98 0.91
C PHE A 71 13.59 1.78 0.80
N ILE A 72 14.69 1.94 0.05
CA ILE A 72 15.68 0.86 -0.13
C ILE A 72 16.40 0.54 1.18
N GLN A 73 16.77 1.56 1.96
CA GLN A 73 17.40 1.36 3.27
C GLN A 73 16.51 0.56 4.21
N ASN A 74 15.20 0.80 4.21
CA ASN A 74 14.28 0.04 5.03
C ASN A 74 14.22 -1.44 4.61
N ILE A 75 14.20 -1.72 3.30
CA ILE A 75 14.25 -3.10 2.79
C ILE A 75 15.53 -3.82 3.25
N LEU A 76 16.69 -3.15 3.10
CA LEU A 76 17.97 -3.69 3.54
C LEU A 76 18.05 -3.86 5.07
N PHE A 77 17.42 -2.96 5.83
CA PHE A 77 17.42 -3.01 7.30
C PHE A 77 16.58 -4.16 7.86
N VAL A 78 15.42 -4.45 7.27
CA VAL A 78 14.56 -5.57 7.68
C VAL A 78 15.31 -6.91 7.57
N GLY A 79 16.21 -7.03 6.60
CA GLY A 79 17.03 -8.21 6.39
C GLY A 79 16.25 -9.40 5.84
N GLY A 80 16.84 -10.60 5.93
CA GLY A 80 16.25 -11.83 5.38
C GLY A 80 16.38 -11.96 3.86
N LEU A 81 17.06 -11.03 3.20
CA LEU A 81 17.32 -11.05 1.76
C LEU A 81 18.46 -12.02 1.42
N THR A 82 18.45 -12.54 0.19
CA THR A 82 19.62 -13.24 -0.36
C THR A 82 20.77 -12.26 -0.56
N ASP A 83 22.02 -12.73 -0.51
CA ASP A 83 23.21 -11.88 -0.68
C ASP A 83 23.23 -11.18 -2.06
N GLU A 84 22.68 -11.84 -3.08
CA GLU A 84 22.49 -11.28 -4.42
C GLU A 84 21.51 -10.10 -4.40
N ALA A 85 20.35 -10.26 -3.75
CA ALA A 85 19.34 -9.21 -3.61
C ALA A 85 19.88 -8.00 -2.82
N GLU A 86 20.60 -8.22 -1.71
CA GLU A 86 21.22 -7.14 -0.93
C GLU A 86 22.23 -6.35 -1.78
N THR A 87 23.06 -7.06 -2.55
CA THR A 87 24.06 -6.47 -3.44
C THR A 87 23.40 -5.66 -4.56
N GLU A 88 22.33 -6.20 -5.16
CA GLU A 88 21.60 -5.55 -6.25
C GLU A 88 20.89 -4.29 -5.77
N LEU A 89 20.17 -4.35 -4.65
CA LEU A 89 19.50 -3.18 -4.05
C LEU A 89 20.50 -2.10 -3.62
N THR A 90 21.64 -2.49 -3.04
CA THR A 90 22.70 -1.55 -2.69
C THR A 90 23.28 -0.88 -3.93
N ARG A 91 23.49 -1.63 -5.02
CA ARG A 91 23.94 -1.05 -6.29
C ARG A 91 22.89 -0.09 -6.84
N TYR A 92 21.62 -0.49 -6.86
CA TYR A 92 20.53 0.34 -7.33
C TYR A 92 20.47 1.68 -6.57
N MET A 93 20.56 1.65 -5.23
CA MET A 93 20.62 2.86 -4.40
C MET A 93 21.78 3.78 -4.76
N ASN A 94 22.99 3.23 -4.96
CA ASN A 94 24.19 4.02 -5.28
C ASN A 94 24.18 4.61 -6.70
N THR A 95 23.37 4.06 -7.60
CA THR A 95 23.24 4.53 -8.99
C THR A 95 21.88 5.16 -9.28
N PHE A 96 21.09 5.41 -8.23
CA PHE A 96 19.76 5.98 -8.37
C PHE A 96 19.85 7.40 -8.95
N ASP A 97 18.94 7.70 -9.87
CA ASP A 97 18.89 8.98 -10.58
C ASP A 97 17.44 9.47 -10.53
N ALA A 98 17.18 10.43 -9.65
CA ALA A 98 15.84 10.94 -9.39
C ALA A 98 15.24 11.58 -10.65
N ALA A 99 16.01 12.32 -11.43
CA ALA A 99 15.55 12.93 -12.68
C ALA A 99 15.06 11.86 -13.68
N LYS A 100 15.83 10.78 -13.88
CA LYS A 100 15.42 9.66 -14.75
C LYS A 100 14.21 8.93 -14.20
N PHE A 101 14.14 8.75 -12.89
CA PHE A 101 13.04 8.08 -12.23
C PHE A 101 11.73 8.88 -12.38
N ILE A 102 11.74 10.18 -12.08
CA ILE A 102 10.60 11.09 -12.27
C ILE A 102 10.17 11.11 -13.74
N LYS A 103 11.11 11.14 -14.68
CA LYS A 103 10.79 11.09 -16.11
C LYS A 103 10.06 9.80 -16.52
N SER A 104 10.31 8.70 -15.81
CA SER A 104 9.78 7.38 -16.15
C SER A 104 8.46 7.06 -15.44
N PHE A 105 8.28 7.57 -14.21
CA PHE A 105 7.18 7.18 -13.33
C PHE A 105 6.36 8.35 -12.77
N GLY A 106 6.84 9.59 -12.92
CA GLY A 106 6.20 10.81 -12.43
C GLY A 106 5.51 11.63 -13.54
N PRO A 107 5.19 12.92 -13.27
CA PRO A 107 5.38 13.63 -11.99
C PRO A 107 4.56 13.02 -10.86
N PHE A 108 5.02 13.21 -9.62
CA PHE A 108 4.36 12.64 -8.44
C PHE A 108 3.61 13.71 -7.66
N SER A 109 2.35 13.42 -7.34
CA SER A 109 1.49 14.27 -6.52
C SER A 109 1.54 13.89 -5.03
N SER A 110 2.14 12.75 -4.68
CA SER A 110 2.20 12.26 -3.30
C SER A 110 3.38 11.32 -3.05
N ALA A 111 3.82 11.26 -1.79
CA ALA A 111 4.83 10.30 -1.35
C ALA A 111 4.40 8.83 -1.54
N SER A 112 3.10 8.55 -1.53
CA SER A 112 2.57 7.20 -1.78
C SER A 112 2.80 6.75 -3.22
N GLU A 113 2.67 7.65 -4.20
CA GLU A 113 2.96 7.36 -5.61
C GLU A 113 4.45 7.04 -5.81
N ILE A 114 5.35 7.78 -5.15
CA ILE A 114 6.79 7.50 -5.17
C ILE A 114 7.05 6.10 -4.61
N SER A 115 6.48 5.76 -3.46
CA SER A 115 6.63 4.42 -2.87
C SER A 115 6.10 3.33 -3.81
N ALA A 116 4.96 3.53 -4.46
CA ALA A 116 4.39 2.55 -5.39
C ALA A 116 5.31 2.33 -6.61
N ALA A 117 5.85 3.41 -7.17
CA ALA A 117 6.82 3.32 -8.26
C ALA A 117 8.11 2.60 -7.80
N MET A 118 8.60 2.89 -6.59
CA MET A 118 9.76 2.20 -6.02
C MET A 118 9.51 0.70 -5.85
N TYR A 119 8.35 0.32 -5.30
CA TYR A 119 7.95 -1.09 -5.23
C TYR A 119 7.96 -1.77 -6.59
N ALA A 120 7.42 -1.13 -7.62
CA ALA A 120 7.41 -1.69 -8.97
C ALA A 120 8.82 -1.89 -9.54
N VAL A 121 9.73 -0.94 -9.30
CA VAL A 121 11.11 -1.03 -9.80
C VAL A 121 11.93 -2.06 -9.04
N THR A 122 11.75 -2.18 -7.73
CA THR A 122 12.54 -3.10 -6.90
C THR A 122 11.93 -4.50 -6.78
N ALA A 123 10.69 -4.73 -7.23
CA ALA A 123 9.99 -6.01 -7.10
C ALA A 123 10.80 -7.20 -7.63
N GLY A 124 11.55 -7.01 -8.72
CA GLY A 124 12.42 -8.05 -9.29
C GLY A 124 13.74 -8.27 -8.56
N MET A 125 14.18 -7.29 -7.75
CA MET A 125 15.44 -7.32 -7.00
C MET A 125 15.27 -7.93 -5.61
N VAL A 126 14.07 -7.78 -5.03
CA VAL A 126 13.76 -8.29 -3.68
C VAL A 126 13.56 -9.80 -3.74
N LYS A 127 14.50 -10.55 -3.17
CA LYS A 127 14.40 -12.00 -2.94
C LYS A 127 14.81 -12.34 -1.53
N TYR A 128 13.91 -12.96 -0.79
CA TYR A 128 14.16 -13.45 0.56
C TYR A 128 14.83 -14.82 0.52
N ARG A 129 15.62 -15.12 1.55
CA ARG A 129 16.10 -16.47 1.81
C ARG A 129 14.90 -17.32 2.20
N ASP A 130 14.87 -18.58 1.77
CA ASP A 130 13.87 -19.52 2.26
C ASP A 130 14.04 -19.66 3.78
N GLU A 131 12.94 -19.54 4.53
CA GLU A 131 12.93 -19.84 5.96
C GLU A 131 13.09 -21.37 6.12
N GLU A 132 14.21 -21.81 6.71
CA GLU A 132 14.42 -23.22 7.11
C GLU A 132 13.48 -23.64 8.25
#